data_AF-A0A848TJA6-F1
#
_entry.id   AF-A0A848TJA6-F1
#
_cell.length_a   1.000
_cell.length_b   1.000
_cell.length_c   1.000
_cell.angle_alpha   90.00
_cell.angle_beta   90.00
_cell.angle_gamma   90.00
#
_symmetry.space_group_name_H-M   'P 1'
#
loop_
_entity.id
_entity.type
_entity.pdbx_description
1 polymer ?
#
loop_
_entity_poly.entity_id
_entity_poly.type
_entity_poly.pdbx_seq_one_letter_code
_entity_poly.pdbx_strand_id
1 'polypeptide(L)'
;DPVEPMDAWADDMVLAEGIARYQAHVAEPVRRVETSWAGLRTFAPDRSLVIGEAPDAPGFFWMAGQGGYGFQTSPAAGRLLADTVLGRRPELPAEAVTALSPARFQAKSGV
;
A
#
# COMPACT_ATOMS: atom_id res chain seq x y z
N ASP A 1 11.74 -2.66 -8.10
CA ASP A 1 11.63 -4.09 -7.76
C ASP A 1 11.41 -4.29 -6.26
N PRO A 2 11.05 -5.49 -5.79
CA PRO A 2 11.08 -5.79 -4.36
C PRO A 2 12.48 -5.61 -3.81
N VAL A 3 12.58 -5.06 -2.60
CA VAL A 3 13.84 -4.86 -1.88
C VAL A 3 13.64 -5.27 -0.43
N GLU A 4 14.73 -5.67 0.23
CA GLU A 4 14.73 -5.84 1.68
C GLU A 4 14.46 -4.50 2.38
N PRO A 5 13.93 -4.51 3.63
CA PRO A 5 13.77 -3.30 4.41
C PRO A 5 15.09 -2.53 4.53
N MET A 6 15.06 -1.26 4.14
CA MET A 6 16.23 -0.39 4.13
C MET A 6 15.81 1.07 4.23
N ASP A 7 16.76 1.93 4.60
CA ASP A 7 16.60 3.36 4.42
C ASP A 7 16.55 3.65 2.92
N ALA A 8 15.46 4.27 2.45
CA ALA A 8 15.31 4.57 1.03
C ALA A 8 15.96 5.91 0.69
N TRP A 9 16.70 5.95 -0.42
CA TRP A 9 17.24 7.16 -1.01
C TRP A 9 16.95 7.18 -2.51
N ALA A 10 16.94 8.38 -3.09
CA ALA A 10 16.77 8.53 -4.52
C ALA A 10 18.02 8.04 -5.25
N ASP A 11 17.82 7.22 -6.29
CA ASP A 11 18.90 6.72 -7.14
C ASP A 11 19.08 7.66 -8.35
N ASP A 12 20.30 8.18 -8.53
CA ASP A 12 20.62 9.15 -9.57
C ASP A 12 20.37 8.62 -10.99
N MET A 13 20.59 7.33 -11.24
CA MET A 13 20.34 6.72 -12.54
C MET A 13 18.84 6.60 -12.80
N VAL A 14 18.06 6.19 -11.79
CA VAL A 14 16.60 6.13 -11.89
C VAL A 14 16.00 7.52 -12.15
N LEU A 15 16.52 8.55 -11.48
CA LEU A 15 16.13 9.94 -11.72
C LEU A 15 16.48 10.38 -13.15
N ALA A 16 17.71 10.12 -13.60
CA ALA A 16 18.16 10.48 -14.95
C ALA A 16 17.31 9.81 -16.04
N GLU A 17 17.03 8.52 -15.91
CA GLU A 17 16.15 7.79 -16.82
C GLU A 17 14.72 8.34 -16.81
N GLY A 18 14.17 8.63 -15.62
CA GLY A 18 12.84 9.21 -15.48
C GLY A 18 12.72 10.57 -16.17
N ILE A 19 13.72 11.44 -15.99
CA ILE A 19 13.81 12.75 -16.65
C ILE A 19 13.95 12.59 -18.16
N ALA A 20 14.81 11.69 -18.63
CA ALA A 20 14.98 11.43 -20.06
C ALA A 20 13.67 10.96 -20.71
N ARG A 21 12.95 10.02 -20.08
CA ARG A 21 11.63 9.55 -20.55
C ARG A 21 10.59 10.65 -20.52
N TYR A 22 10.54 11.45 -19.45
CA TYR A 22 9.61 12.59 -19.35
C TYR A 22 9.86 13.62 -20.46
N GLN A 23 11.11 14.02 -20.69
CA GLN A 23 11.49 15.01 -21.71
C GLN A 23 11.17 14.54 -23.14
N ALA A 24 11.14 13.23 -23.40
CA ALA A 24 10.70 12.71 -24.70
C ALA A 24 9.21 12.96 -24.99
N HIS A 25 8.43 13.35 -23.98
CA HIS A 25 6.98 13.55 -24.07
C HIS A 25 6.53 14.99 -23.80
N VAL A 26 7.44 15.92 -23.51
CA VAL A 26 7.13 17.33 -23.26
C VAL A 26 8.00 18.26 -24.08
N ALA A 27 7.49 19.44 -24.40
CA ALA A 27 8.23 20.44 -25.17
C ALA A 27 9.18 21.28 -24.30
N GLU A 28 8.82 21.51 -23.04
CA GLU A 28 9.64 22.32 -22.13
C GLU A 28 10.80 21.49 -21.55
N PRO A 29 12.05 21.94 -21.65
CA PRO A 29 13.19 21.22 -21.11
C PRO A 29 13.22 21.22 -19.58
N VAL A 30 13.63 20.11 -18.98
CA VAL A 30 13.93 20.01 -17.55
C VAL A 30 15.32 20.58 -17.31
N ARG A 31 15.38 21.76 -16.70
CA ARG A 31 16.64 22.49 -16.48
C ARG A 31 17.37 22.09 -15.20
N ARG A 32 16.63 21.74 -14.15
CA ARG A 32 17.19 21.39 -12.83
C ARG A 32 16.18 20.59 -12.00
N VAL A 33 16.68 19.64 -11.20
CA VAL A 33 15.91 18.99 -10.13
C VAL A 33 15.99 19.86 -8.88
N GLU A 34 14.84 20.30 -8.36
CA GLU A 34 14.77 21.11 -7.12
C GLU A 34 14.92 20.23 -5.87
N THR A 35 14.22 19.10 -5.86
CA THR A 35 14.17 18.16 -4.76
C THR A 35 13.94 16.74 -5.29
N SER A 36 14.47 15.75 -4.57
CA SER A 36 14.22 14.33 -4.82
C SER A 36 13.93 13.64 -3.49
N TRP A 37 13.14 12.56 -3.57
CA TRP A 37 12.83 11.72 -2.42
C TRP A 37 12.58 10.30 -2.90
N ALA A 38 12.77 9.35 -1.99
CA ALA A 38 12.41 7.96 -2.21
C ALA A 38 11.65 7.45 -0.99
N GLY A 39 10.88 6.39 -1.21
CA GLY A 39 10.15 5.71 -0.15
C GLY A 39 9.84 4.29 -0.57
N LEU A 40 9.76 3.41 0.42
CA LEU A 40 9.36 2.02 0.19
C LEU A 40 7.83 1.92 0.20
N ARG A 41 7.32 1.00 -0.62
CA ARG A 41 5.91 0.62 -0.64
C ARG A 41 5.80 -0.83 -0.20
N THR A 42 4.78 -1.12 0.59
CA THR A 42 4.42 -2.49 0.96
C THR A 42 3.28 -2.99 0.10
N PHE A 43 3.36 -4.25 -0.30
CA PHE A 43 2.33 -4.95 -1.07
C PHE A 43 2.09 -6.32 -0.43
N ALA A 44 0.83 -6.69 -0.29
CA ALA A 44 0.48 -8.08 -0.04
C ALA A 44 0.71 -8.93 -1.30
N PRO A 45 0.77 -10.27 -1.21
CA PRO A 45 0.97 -11.15 -2.37
C PRO A 45 -0.05 -10.92 -3.50
N ASP A 46 -1.30 -10.58 -3.14
CA ASP A 46 -2.38 -10.28 -4.08
C ASP A 46 -2.44 -8.79 -4.49
N ARG A 47 -1.53 -7.95 -3.97
CA ARG A 47 -1.47 -6.49 -4.15
C ARG A 47 -2.72 -5.73 -3.66
N SER A 48 -3.58 -6.38 -2.89
CA SER A 48 -4.69 -5.76 -2.17
C SER A 48 -4.25 -5.27 -0.81
N LEU A 49 -4.97 -4.29 -0.27
CA LEU A 49 -4.78 -3.80 1.09
C LEU A 49 -5.04 -4.92 2.12
N VAL A 50 -4.43 -4.80 3.29
CA VAL A 50 -4.63 -5.71 4.42
C VAL A 50 -5.13 -4.90 5.60
N ILE A 51 -6.42 -5.04 5.90
CA ILE A 51 -7.12 -4.25 6.93
C ILE A 51 -7.96 -5.18 7.79
N GLY A 52 -7.68 -5.22 9.09
CA GLY A 52 -8.46 -6.00 10.06
C GLY A 52 -7.60 -6.71 11.10
N GLU A 53 -8.25 -7.46 11.98
CA GLU A 53 -7.57 -8.18 13.07
C GLU A 53 -6.70 -9.33 12.53
N ALA A 54 -5.53 -9.50 13.14
CA ALA A 54 -4.65 -10.64 12.86
C ALA A 54 -5.27 -11.93 13.43
N PRO A 55 -5.47 -12.96 12.60
CA PRO A 55 -6.11 -14.20 13.04
C PRO A 55 -5.24 -15.03 14.02
N ASP A 56 -3.94 -14.75 14.07
CA ASP A 56 -2.95 -15.38 14.94
C ASP A 56 -2.54 -14.51 16.14
N ALA A 57 -3.05 -13.28 16.25
CA ALA A 57 -2.73 -12.35 17.33
C ALA A 57 -3.96 -11.50 17.72
N PRO A 58 -4.82 -11.99 18.65
CA PRO A 58 -5.99 -11.26 19.11
C PRO A 58 -5.64 -9.87 19.64
N GLY A 59 -6.40 -8.86 19.22
CA GLY A 59 -6.18 -7.45 19.55
C GLY A 59 -5.12 -6.74 18.71
N PHE A 60 -4.41 -7.44 17.81
CA PHE A 60 -3.52 -6.81 16.83
C PHE A 60 -4.26 -6.56 15.51
N PHE A 61 -4.15 -5.35 14.97
CA PHE A 61 -4.83 -4.97 13.72
C PHE A 61 -3.85 -4.54 12.65
N TRP A 62 -3.99 -5.13 11.46
CA TRP A 62 -3.26 -4.73 10.28
C TRP A 62 -3.93 -3.55 9.59
N MET A 63 -3.09 -2.63 9.10
CA MET A 63 -3.42 -1.57 8.17
C MET A 63 -2.23 -1.41 7.22
N ALA A 64 -2.09 -2.37 6.30
CA ALA A 64 -0.89 -2.54 5.49
C ALA A 64 -1.24 -2.73 4.00
N GLY A 65 -0.21 -2.83 3.16
CA GLY A 65 -0.39 -3.12 1.73
C GLY A 65 -0.99 -1.98 0.92
N GLN A 66 -0.91 -0.73 1.40
CA GLN A 66 -1.48 0.45 0.73
C GLN A 66 -0.84 0.72 -0.65
N GLY A 67 0.33 0.14 -0.92
CA GLY A 67 0.96 0.12 -2.23
C GLY A 67 1.08 1.52 -2.84
N GLY A 68 0.54 1.68 -4.06
CA GLY A 68 0.58 2.92 -4.83
C GLY A 68 -0.67 3.79 -4.76
N TYR A 69 -1.72 3.34 -4.07
CA TYR A 69 -3.05 3.99 -4.09
C TYR A 69 -3.61 4.30 -2.69
N GLY A 70 -2.77 4.16 -1.66
CA GLY A 70 -3.11 4.45 -0.26
C GLY A 70 -3.67 5.85 0.00
N PHE A 71 -3.19 6.87 -0.71
CA PHE A 71 -3.70 8.23 -0.54
C PHE A 71 -5.17 8.32 -0.95
N GLN A 72 -5.51 7.77 -2.11
CA GLN A 72 -6.87 7.73 -2.65
C GLN A 72 -7.80 6.91 -1.74
N THR A 73 -7.32 5.78 -1.20
CA THR A 73 -8.14 4.89 -0.38
C THR A 73 -8.19 5.24 1.10
N SER A 74 -7.34 6.16 1.56
CA SER A 74 -7.19 6.48 2.99
C SER A 74 -8.49 6.77 3.74
N PRO A 75 -9.50 7.50 3.18
CA PRO A 75 -10.72 7.78 3.93
C PRO A 75 -11.54 6.53 4.21
N ALA A 76 -11.72 5.67 3.20
CA ALA A 76 -12.48 4.42 3.34
C ALA A 76 -11.72 3.38 4.17
N ALA A 77 -10.40 3.27 3.95
CA ALA A 77 -9.54 2.33 4.65
C ALA A 77 -9.46 2.64 6.16
N GLY A 78 -9.28 3.92 6.52
CA GLY A 78 -9.27 4.35 7.93
C GLY A 78 -10.60 4.11 8.63
N ARG A 79 -11.71 4.34 7.92
CA ARG A 79 -13.06 4.08 8.46
C ARG A 79 -13.31 2.58 8.67
N LEU A 80 -12.92 1.74 7.71
CA LEU A 80 -13.00 0.29 7.85
C LEU A 80 -12.22 -0.22 9.06
N LEU A 81 -10.98 0.26 9.24
CA LEU A 81 -10.15 -0.11 10.39
C LEU A 81 -10.82 0.31 11.70
N ALA A 82 -11.31 1.56 11.78
CA ALA A 82 -11.98 2.07 12.98
C ALA A 82 -13.25 1.27 13.32
N ASP A 83 -14.07 0.94 12.32
CA ASP A 83 -15.27 0.13 12.54
C ASP A 83 -14.90 -1.27 13.01
N THR A 84 -13.86 -1.87 12.43
CA THR A 84 -13.39 -3.21 12.81
C THR A 84 -12.86 -3.24 14.25
N VAL A 85 -12.02 -2.26 14.63
CA VAL A 85 -11.48 -2.13 15.99
C VAL A 85 -12.58 -1.89 17.04
N LEU A 86 -13.63 -1.14 16.69
CA LEU A 86 -14.74 -0.81 17.60
C LEU A 86 -15.88 -1.85 17.57
N GLY A 87 -15.75 -2.93 16.81
CA GLY A 87 -16.82 -3.94 16.66
C GLY A 87 -18.08 -3.41 15.99
N ARG A 88 -17.97 -2.35 15.17
CA ARG A 88 -19.07 -1.76 14.40
C ARG A 88 -19.18 -2.42 13.04
N ARG A 89 -20.39 -2.40 12.47
CA ARG A 89 -20.62 -2.86 11.10
C ARG A 89 -19.99 -1.88 10.11
N PRO A 90 -19.06 -2.31 9.24
CA PRO A 90 -18.51 -1.44 8.20
C PRO A 90 -19.56 -1.04 7.14
N GLU A 91 -19.38 0.12 6.53
CA GLU A 91 -20.22 0.58 5.39
C GLU A 91 -19.92 -0.17 4.09
N LEU A 92 -18.71 -0.73 3.96
CA LEU A 92 -18.30 -1.48 2.77
C LEU A 92 -19.06 -2.81 2.66
N PRO A 93 -19.30 -3.30 1.42
CA PRO A 93 -19.86 -4.63 1.20
C PRO A 93 -19.06 -5.73 1.91
N ALA A 94 -19.75 -6.76 2.42
CA ALA A 94 -19.12 -7.84 3.17
C ALA A 94 -18.03 -8.59 2.38
N GLU A 95 -18.22 -8.72 1.06
CA GLU A 95 -17.22 -9.29 0.15
C GLU A 95 -15.93 -8.46 0.12
N ALA A 96 -16.04 -7.13 0.11
CA ALA A 96 -14.91 -6.22 0.12
C ALA A 96 -14.17 -6.27 1.47
N VAL A 97 -14.92 -6.31 2.58
CA VAL A 97 -14.34 -6.48 3.92
C VAL A 97 -13.58 -7.81 4.01
N THR A 98 -14.16 -8.89 3.50
CA THR A 98 -13.53 -10.22 3.47
C THR A 98 -12.26 -10.23 2.61
N ALA A 99 -12.30 -9.59 1.44
CA ALA A 99 -11.15 -9.48 0.54
C ALA A 99 -10.00 -8.61 1.11
N LEU A 100 -10.29 -7.73 2.07
CA LEU A 100 -9.30 -6.89 2.75
C LEU A 100 -8.80 -7.50 4.05
N SER A 101 -9.52 -8.45 4.63
CA SER A 101 -9.15 -9.10 5.89
C SER A 101 -7.80 -9.81 5.82
N PRO A 102 -6.96 -9.76 6.87
CA PRO A 102 -5.74 -10.57 6.96
C PRO A 102 -6.02 -12.07 6.93
N ALA A 103 -7.20 -12.50 7.41
CA ALA A 103 -7.61 -13.89 7.47
C ALA A 103 -7.65 -14.57 6.09
N ARG A 104 -7.73 -13.79 4.99
CA ARG A 104 -7.71 -14.34 3.62
C ARG A 104 -6.40 -15.07 3.26
N PHE A 105 -5.32 -14.79 3.99
CA PHE A 105 -4.02 -15.44 3.78
C PHE A 105 -3.79 -16.65 4.67
N GLN A 106 -4.72 -16.97 5.58
CA GLN A 106 -4.64 -18.26 6.26
C GLN A 106 -4.98 -19.36 5.26
N ALA A 107 -4.08 -20.35 5.15
CA ALA A 107 -4.42 -21.60 4.49
C ALA A 107 -5.68 -22.15 5.17
N LYS A 108 -6.66 -22.63 4.39
CA LYS A 108 -7.72 -23.46 4.96
C LYS A 108 -7.01 -24.63 5.64
N SER A 109 -7.03 -24.68 6.96
CA SER A 109 -6.58 -25.84 7.72
C SER A 109 -7.40 -27.03 7.22
N GLY A 110 -6.81 -27.79 6.31
CA GLY A 110 -7.40 -29.01 5.80
C GLY A 110 -7.47 -30.00 6.95
N VAL A 111 -8.70 -30.46 7.19
CA VAL A 111 -8.98 -31.72 7.91
C VAL A 111 -8.19 -32.85 7.26
#